data_AF-A0A081N9A6-F1
#
_entry.id   AF-A0A081N9A6-F1
#
_cell.length_a   1.000
_cell.length_b   1.000
_cell.length_c   1.000
_cell.angle_alpha   90.00
_cell.angle_beta   90.00
_cell.angle_gamma   90.00
#
_symmetry.space_group_name_H-M   'P 1'
#
loop_
_entity.id
_entity.type
_entity.pdbx_description
1 polymer ?
#
loop_
_entity_poly.entity_id
_entity_poly.type
_entity_poly.pdbx_seq_one_letter_code
_entity_poly.pdbx_strand_id
1 'polypeptide(L)'
;MGKLKKGSSKLGSQQPATKPAGVVTTHTQKTTATPKSFRLSGDDIANLKQITQAVNGISHSKVSETKVVKALLQLGSELPPEKVLKALREIL
;
A
#
# COMPACT_ATOMS: atom_id res chain seq x y z
N MET A 1 25.48 49.55 17.20
CA MET A 1 25.22 48.84 18.48
C MET A 1 24.21 49.64 19.29
N GLY A 2 23.07 49.08 19.70
CA GLY A 2 22.10 49.82 20.52
C GLY A 2 20.68 49.27 20.67
N LYS A 3 20.54 48.01 21.12
CA LYS A 3 19.48 47.41 21.98
C LYS A 3 17.97 47.54 21.66
N LEU A 4 17.35 46.35 21.62
CA LEU A 4 15.94 45.99 21.72
C LEU A 4 15.17 46.62 22.91
N LYS A 5 13.86 46.83 22.75
CA LYS A 5 12.90 46.57 23.84
C LYS A 5 11.52 46.12 23.34
N LYS A 6 11.03 45.07 24.02
CA LYS A 6 9.80 44.29 23.83
C LYS A 6 8.53 45.11 24.09
N GLY A 7 7.48 44.84 23.32
CA GLY A 7 6.09 45.19 23.64
C GLY A 7 5.22 43.93 23.60
N SER A 8 4.89 43.40 24.77
CA SER A 8 3.97 42.27 24.98
C SER A 8 2.56 42.81 25.22
N SER A 9 1.55 42.34 24.48
CA SER A 9 0.12 42.52 24.83
C SER A 9 -0.54 41.14 24.79
N LYS A 10 -0.81 40.53 25.97
CA LYS A 10 -2.09 40.53 26.70
C LYS A 10 -3.25 40.04 25.83
N LEU A 11 -3.58 38.75 25.95
CA LEU A 11 -4.77 38.24 26.64
C LEU A 11 -6.08 38.72 26.01
N GLY A 12 -6.62 37.89 25.11
CA GLY A 12 -8.04 37.86 24.77
C GLY A 12 -8.62 36.52 25.24
N SER A 13 -9.10 36.47 26.48
CA SER A 13 -9.98 35.42 26.97
C SER A 13 -11.43 35.79 26.68
N GLN A 14 -12.12 35.00 25.87
CA GLN A 14 -13.59 34.90 25.89
C GLN A 14 -14.00 33.43 25.83
N GLN A 15 -14.64 32.99 26.91
CA GLN A 15 -15.38 31.73 27.05
C GLN A 15 -16.87 31.99 26.67
N PRO A 16 -17.76 30.99 26.76
CA PRO A 16 -18.24 30.11 25.70
C PRO A 16 -19.63 30.52 25.16
N ALA A 17 -19.87 30.35 23.87
CA ALA A 17 -21.24 30.40 23.31
C ALA A 17 -21.77 28.97 23.08
N THR A 18 -22.95 28.73 23.60
CA THR A 18 -23.67 27.47 23.70
C THR A 18 -24.53 27.18 22.46
N LYS A 19 -24.54 25.88 22.06
CA LYS A 19 -25.55 25.14 21.26
C LYS A 19 -25.59 25.34 19.73
N PRO A 20 -26.15 24.38 18.95
CA PRO A 20 -26.78 23.11 19.33
C PRO A 20 -26.10 21.84 18.77
N ALA A 21 -26.36 20.73 19.47
CA ALA A 21 -26.15 19.38 18.99
C ALA A 21 -26.96 19.14 17.71
N GLY A 22 -26.34 18.55 16.69
CA GLY A 22 -27.09 18.10 15.51
C GLY A 22 -26.40 18.14 14.15
N VAL A 23 -25.09 18.32 14.06
CA VAL A 23 -24.38 18.06 12.80
C VAL A 23 -23.41 16.91 13.04
N VAL A 24 -23.88 15.69 12.78
CA VAL A 24 -22.98 14.60 12.46
C VAL A 24 -22.39 14.97 11.11
N THR A 25 -21.25 15.67 11.11
CA THR A 25 -20.37 15.62 9.95
C THR A 25 -20.04 14.15 9.79
N THR A 26 -20.72 13.50 8.85
CA THR A 26 -20.26 12.24 8.28
C THR A 26 -18.93 12.58 7.64
N HIS A 27 -17.87 12.52 8.43
CA HIS A 27 -16.53 12.37 7.94
C HIS A 27 -16.60 11.06 7.14
N THR A 28 -16.86 11.18 5.84
CA THR A 28 -16.60 10.11 4.89
C THR A 28 -15.13 9.79 5.09
N GLN A 29 -14.87 8.80 5.95
CA GLN A 29 -13.55 8.21 6.11
C GLN A 29 -13.22 7.66 4.73
N LYS A 30 -12.48 8.45 3.95
CA LYS A 30 -11.77 7.94 2.80
C LYS A 30 -10.84 6.89 3.38
N THR A 31 -11.25 5.63 3.30
CA THR A 31 -10.37 4.50 3.51
C THR A 31 -9.32 4.62 2.40
N THR A 32 -8.24 5.33 2.68
CA THR A 32 -7.08 5.30 1.80
C THR A 32 -6.58 3.87 1.89
N ALA A 33 -6.87 3.07 0.86
CA ALA A 33 -6.35 1.72 0.74
C ALA A 33 -4.83 1.83 0.82
N THR A 34 -4.27 1.48 1.97
CA THR A 34 -2.84 1.48 2.16
C THR A 34 -2.29 0.36 1.27
N PRO A 35 -1.36 0.66 0.35
CA PRO A 35 -0.76 -0.38 -0.48
C PRO A 35 -0.05 -1.37 0.45
N LYS A 36 -0.58 -2.58 0.54
CA LYS A 36 0.11 -3.69 1.22
C LYS A 36 1.27 -4.11 0.34
N SER A 37 2.48 -3.71 0.72
CA SER A 37 3.71 -4.15 0.06
C SER A 37 4.14 -5.48 0.65
N PHE A 38 4.28 -6.50 -0.20
CA PHE A 38 4.84 -7.79 0.18
C PHE A 38 6.28 -7.87 -0.35
N ARG A 39 7.23 -8.23 0.53
CA ARG A 39 8.61 -8.46 0.12
C ARG A 39 8.84 -9.95 -0.04
N LEU A 40 9.33 -10.34 -1.21
CA LEU A 40 9.76 -11.70 -1.50
C LEU A 40 11.02 -12.02 -0.69
N SER A 41 11.14 -13.27 -0.24
CA SER A 41 12.37 -13.78 0.36
C SER A 41 13.48 -13.93 -0.69
N GLY A 42 14.72 -14.20 -0.25
CA GLY A 42 15.84 -14.42 -1.16
C GLY A 42 15.61 -15.58 -2.12
N ASP A 43 15.08 -16.69 -1.60
CA ASP A 43 14.77 -17.89 -2.39
C ASP A 43 13.63 -17.64 -3.38
N ASP A 44 12.59 -16.91 -2.96
CA ASP A 44 11.49 -16.51 -3.84
C ASP A 44 11.98 -15.63 -5.00
N ILE A 45 12.93 -14.72 -4.74
CA ILE A 45 13.54 -13.89 -5.78
C ILE A 45 14.35 -14.74 -6.75
N ALA A 46 15.09 -15.76 -6.27
CA ALA A 46 15.83 -16.67 -7.13
C ALA A 46 14.88 -17.49 -8.03
N ASN A 47 13.79 -18.02 -7.45
CA ASN A 47 12.74 -18.72 -8.20
C ASN A 47 12.10 -17.82 -9.26
N LEU A 48 11.76 -16.57 -8.89
CA LEU A 48 11.19 -15.60 -9.83
C LEU A 48 12.14 -15.29 -10.99
N LYS A 49 13.46 -15.21 -10.73
CA LYS A 49 14.49 -15.04 -11.77
C LYS A 49 14.51 -16.23 -12.74
N GLN A 50 14.47 -17.45 -12.23
CA GLN A 50 14.44 -18.66 -13.06
C GLN A 50 13.18 -18.71 -13.93
N ILE A 51 12.01 -18.43 -13.36
CA ILE A 51 10.75 -18.35 -14.12
C ILE A 51 10.87 -17.27 -15.19
N THR A 52 11.40 -16.10 -14.85
CA THR A 52 11.59 -14.99 -15.80
C THR A 52 12.54 -15.36 -16.93
N GLN A 53 13.62 -16.09 -16.65
CA GLN A 53 14.53 -16.60 -17.68
C GLN A 53 13.83 -17.60 -18.61
N ALA A 54 13.06 -18.55 -18.05
CA ALA A 54 12.32 -19.52 -18.85
C ALA A 54 11.29 -18.85 -19.77
N VAL A 55 10.54 -17.87 -19.27
CA VAL A 55 9.59 -17.08 -20.07
C VAL A 55 10.30 -16.29 -21.17
N ASN A 56 11.45 -15.68 -20.86
CA ASN A 56 12.24 -14.97 -21.86
C ASN A 56 12.83 -15.89 -22.93
N GLY A 57 13.13 -17.16 -22.60
CA GLY A 57 13.64 -18.14 -23.56
C GLY A 57 12.68 -18.45 -24.71
N ILE A 58 11.37 -18.28 -24.48
CA ILE A 58 10.32 -18.49 -25.50
C ILE A 58 9.67 -17.19 -25.97
N SER A 59 9.95 -16.06 -25.30
CA SER A 59 9.36 -14.77 -25.67
C SER A 59 10.19 -14.11 -26.76
N HIS A 60 9.50 -13.53 -27.74
CA HIS A 60 10.14 -12.68 -28.76
C HIS A 60 10.66 -11.35 -28.19
N SER A 61 10.27 -10.98 -26.97
CA SER A 61 10.61 -9.69 -26.37
C SER A 61 11.06 -9.87 -24.92
N LYS A 62 11.90 -8.96 -24.44
CA LYS A 62 12.37 -9.00 -23.04
C LYS A 62 11.19 -8.74 -22.08
N VAL A 63 10.92 -9.72 -21.23
CA VAL A 63 9.95 -9.70 -20.14
C VAL A 63 10.68 -9.42 -18.83
N SER A 64 10.21 -8.42 -18.08
CA SER A 64 10.72 -8.12 -16.74
C SER A 64 10.05 -8.99 -15.67
N GLU A 65 10.73 -9.20 -14.55
CA GLU A 65 10.19 -9.91 -13.38
C GLU A 65 8.83 -9.34 -12.94
N THR A 66 8.66 -8.01 -12.95
CA THR A 66 7.38 -7.36 -12.63
C THR A 66 6.26 -7.76 -13.59
N LYS A 67 6.53 -7.92 -14.89
CA LYS A 67 5.53 -8.38 -15.86
C LYS A 67 5.16 -9.85 -15.60
N VAL A 68 6.15 -10.68 -15.25
CA VAL A 68 5.90 -12.08 -14.88
C VAL A 68 5.01 -12.18 -13.66
N VAL A 69 5.30 -11.44 -12.58
CA VAL A 69 4.46 -11.43 -11.36
C VAL A 69 3.03 -10.99 -11.68
N LYS A 70 2.86 -9.93 -12.48
CA LYS A 70 1.52 -9.47 -12.90
C LYS A 70 0.76 -10.54 -13.69
N ALA A 71 1.44 -11.24 -14.60
CA ALA A 71 0.83 -12.32 -15.36
C ALA A 71 0.42 -13.50 -14.46
N LEU A 72 1.28 -13.89 -13.50
CA LEU A 72 0.98 -14.95 -12.54
C LEU A 72 -0.21 -14.61 -11.65
N LEU A 73 -0.33 -13.35 -11.20
CA LEU A 73 -1.48 -12.89 -10.42
C LEU A 73 -2.77 -12.91 -11.25
N GLN A 74 -2.69 -12.49 -12.51
CA GLN A 74 -3.85 -12.56 -13.43
C GLN A 74 -4.29 -14.01 -13.65
N LEU A 75 -3.35 -14.91 -13.98
CA LEU A 75 -3.64 -16.34 -14.14
C LEU A 75 -4.21 -16.95 -12.85
N GLY A 76 -3.64 -16.59 -11.70
CA GLY A 76 -4.11 -17.03 -10.39
C GLY A 76 -5.52 -16.57 -10.05
N SER A 77 -5.97 -15.43 -10.58
CA SER A 77 -7.34 -14.92 -10.39
C SER A 77 -8.40 -15.76 -11.11
N GLU A 78 -8.00 -16.50 -12.13
CA GLU A 78 -8.86 -17.41 -12.91
C GLU A 78 -8.80 -18.85 -12.38
N LEU A 79 -7.90 -19.14 -11.43
CA LEU A 79 -7.79 -20.47 -10.84
C LEU A 79 -8.91 -20.73 -9.81
N PRO A 80 -9.45 -21.96 -9.78
CA PRO A 80 -10.36 -22.37 -8.71
C PRO A 80 -9.67 -22.25 -7.34
N PRO A 81 -10.37 -21.73 -6.31
CA PRO A 81 -9.80 -21.56 -4.97
C PRO A 81 -9.19 -22.85 -4.38
N GLU A 82 -9.72 -24.02 -4.73
CA GLU A 82 -9.25 -25.33 -4.29
C GLU A 82 -7.82 -25.62 -4.78
N LYS A 83 -7.49 -25.18 -5.99
CA LYS A 83 -6.12 -25.32 -6.53
C LYS A 83 -5.14 -24.42 -5.79
N VAL A 84 -5.56 -23.20 -5.47
CA VAL A 84 -4.75 -22.27 -4.67
C VAL A 84 -4.53 -22.83 -3.27
N LEU A 85 -5.58 -23.35 -2.63
CA LEU A 85 -5.49 -23.96 -1.31
C LEU A 85 -4.57 -25.18 -1.30
N LYS A 86 -4.65 -26.03 -2.34
CA LYS A 86 -3.73 -27.17 -2.49
C LYS A 86 -2.29 -26.71 -2.60
N ALA A 87 -2.01 -25.73 -3.45
CA ALA A 87 -0.66 -25.18 -3.61
C ALA A 87 -0.12 -24.58 -2.30
N LEU A 88 -0.95 -23.87 -1.54
CA LEU A 88 -0.55 -23.32 -0.23
C LEU A 88 -0.17 -24.41 0.77
N ARG A 89 -0.87 -25.55 0.78
CA ARG A 89 -0.56 -26.69 1.67
C ARG A 89 0.75 -27.39 1.34
N GLU A 90 1.23 -27.30 0.11
CA GLU A 90 2.50 -27.88 -0.30
C GLU A 90 3.69 -26.95 0.05
N ILE A 91 3.43 -25.68 0.33
CA ILE A 91 4.43 -24.66 0.67
C ILE A 91 4.60 -24.50 2.20
N LEU A 92 3.53 -24.74 2.97
CA LEU A 92 3.51 -24.71 4.44
C LEU A 92 4.06 -25.99 5.05
#